data_AF-A0A5C5GCL7-F1
#
_entry.id   AF-A0A5C5GCL7-F1
#
_cell.length_a   1.000
_cell.length_b   1.000
_cell.length_c   1.000
_cell.angle_alpha   90.00
_cell.angle_beta   90.00
_cell.angle_gamma   90.00
#
_symmetry.space_group_name_H-M   'P 1'
#
loop_
_entity.id
_entity.type
_entity.pdbx_description
1 polymer ?
#
loop_
_entity_poly.entity_id
_entity_poly.type
_entity_poly.pdbx_seq_one_letter_code
_entity_poly.pdbx_strand_id
1 'polypeptide(L)'
;MILSRRQFLATGTAALATPAVAAQAVPFGIDYLEGLAEPGALHDSVPFVAPSAVHEAYSHAFYVNVSFYGDARQKMWVLERKGTGWDLAMRDEAFWTRHGGEAAYSFPVSSGALHQGNSRAGPTPNGIFNVDERSQRYRSGWGSPGMYKAVYIDLHYNSGRVSGVAMHGTTYGRYSALGRPASHGCVRMTCENMDVVHAILHPGGARREDSPLWGEVPRYFTSAPEDSMSARSGYVRDGSLQYDESGNLLTKMGYKALFVFFRDDF
;
A
#
# COMPACT_ATOMS: atom_id res chain seq x y z
N MET A 1 8.78 50.70 -67.38
CA MET A 1 9.25 49.54 -68.15
C MET A 1 10.52 49.02 -67.48
N ILE A 2 10.68 47.69 -67.45
CA ILE A 2 11.73 46.88 -66.79
C ILE A 2 11.41 46.43 -65.35
N LEU A 3 10.94 45.18 -65.28
CA LEU A 3 10.82 44.32 -64.11
C LEU A 3 12.21 43.88 -63.60
N SER A 4 12.33 43.60 -62.31
CA SER A 4 13.23 42.53 -61.84
C SER A 4 12.77 41.94 -60.51
N ARG A 5 12.37 40.67 -60.57
CA ARG A 5 12.15 39.74 -59.46
C ARG A 5 13.50 39.24 -58.95
N ARG A 6 13.71 39.19 -57.63
CA ARG A 6 14.53 38.14 -57.02
C ARG A 6 13.90 37.63 -55.72
N GLN A 7 13.61 36.34 -55.77
CA GLN A 7 13.10 35.49 -54.70
C GLN A 7 14.22 35.24 -53.69
N PHE A 8 13.91 35.32 -52.39
CA PHE A 8 14.73 34.73 -51.34
C PHE A 8 14.11 33.39 -50.94
N LEU A 9 14.89 32.33 -51.14
CA LEU A 9 14.63 30.97 -50.67
C LEU A 9 14.88 30.92 -49.16
N ALA A 10 13.83 30.63 -48.39
CA ALA A 10 13.96 30.25 -46.99
C ALA A 10 14.34 28.75 -46.93
N THR A 11 15.58 28.47 -46.54
CA THR A 11 16.05 27.12 -46.18
C THR A 11 15.52 26.79 -44.80
N GLY A 12 14.37 26.11 -44.74
CA GLY A 12 13.88 25.47 -43.52
C GLY A 12 14.70 24.22 -43.24
N THR A 13 15.50 24.26 -42.18
CA THR A 13 16.08 23.05 -41.57
C THR A 13 14.98 22.32 -40.82
N ALA A 14 14.41 21.28 -41.45
CA ALA A 14 13.58 20.31 -40.76
C ALA A 14 14.46 19.54 -39.77
N ALA A 15 14.32 19.85 -38.48
CA ALA A 15 14.84 19.00 -37.42
C ALA A 15 14.05 17.68 -37.48
N LEU A 16 14.71 16.62 -37.94
CA LEU A 16 14.21 15.26 -37.86
C LEU A 16 14.05 14.92 -36.37
N ALA A 17 12.81 14.97 -35.89
CA ALA A 17 12.46 14.42 -34.59
C ALA A 17 12.84 12.93 -34.60
N THR A 18 13.82 12.57 -33.78
CA THR A 18 14.13 11.18 -33.47
C THR A 18 12.85 10.48 -33.01
N PRO A 19 12.55 9.26 -33.50
CA PRO A 19 11.43 8.51 -32.99
C PRO A 19 11.65 8.32 -31.50
N ALA A 20 10.65 8.71 -30.71
CA ALA A 20 10.61 8.44 -29.29
C ALA A 20 10.91 6.95 -29.10
N VAL A 21 12.01 6.63 -28.43
CA VAL A 21 12.30 5.29 -27.94
C VAL A 21 11.03 4.84 -27.23
N ALA A 22 10.45 3.73 -27.69
CA ALA A 22 9.27 3.14 -27.06
C ALA A 22 9.58 3.00 -25.57
N ALA A 23 8.94 3.83 -24.74
CA ALA A 23 9.02 3.69 -23.31
C ALA A 23 8.56 2.27 -23.01
N GLN A 24 9.47 1.43 -22.54
CA GLN A 24 9.10 0.13 -21.98
C GLN A 24 7.99 0.40 -20.98
N ALA A 25 6.88 -0.35 -21.09
CA ALA A 25 5.78 -0.24 -20.15
C ALA A 25 6.38 -0.26 -18.75
N VAL A 26 6.20 0.82 -17.99
CA VAL A 26 6.80 0.95 -16.66
C VAL A 26 6.33 -0.28 -15.88
N PRO A 27 7.24 -1.20 -15.51
CA PRO A 27 6.83 -2.35 -14.72
C PRO A 27 6.20 -1.81 -13.44
N PHE A 28 5.21 -2.51 -12.88
CA PHE A 28 4.58 -2.15 -11.60
C PHE A 28 5.56 -2.35 -10.42
N GLY A 29 6.79 -1.86 -10.55
CA GLY A 29 7.91 -1.89 -9.63
C GLY A 29 7.85 -0.81 -8.57
N ILE A 30 8.98 -0.64 -7.86
CA ILE A 30 9.14 0.47 -6.91
C ILE A 30 9.07 1.81 -7.63
N ASP A 31 9.63 1.94 -8.83
CA ASP A 31 9.56 3.17 -9.64
C ASP A 31 8.11 3.57 -10.00
N TYR A 32 7.21 2.60 -10.16
CA TYR A 32 5.79 2.90 -10.30
C TYR A 32 5.24 3.57 -9.03
N LEU A 33 5.57 3.06 -7.84
CA LEU A 33 5.15 3.67 -6.57
C LEU A 33 5.78 5.06 -6.36
N GLU A 34 7.04 5.25 -6.74
CA GLU A 34 7.68 6.58 -6.69
C GLU A 34 6.97 7.55 -7.63
N GLY A 35 6.71 7.13 -8.87
CA GLY A 35 6.04 7.94 -9.88
C GLY A 35 4.61 8.36 -9.51
N LEU A 36 3.92 7.62 -8.63
CA LEU A 36 2.59 8.00 -8.14
C LEU A 36 2.59 9.25 -7.24
N ALA A 37 3.74 9.64 -6.67
CA ALA A 37 3.85 10.87 -5.89
C ALA A 37 4.16 12.11 -6.73
N GLU A 38 4.42 11.95 -8.03
CA GLU A 38 4.65 13.08 -8.92
C GLU A 38 3.37 13.93 -9.07
N PRO A 39 3.49 15.28 -9.17
CA PRO A 39 2.33 16.15 -9.32
C PRO A 39 1.41 15.72 -10.48
N GLY A 40 0.15 15.46 -10.16
CA GLY A 40 -0.88 15.04 -11.13
C GLY A 40 -0.89 13.55 -11.49
N ALA A 41 0.00 12.73 -10.93
CA ALA A 41 -0.02 11.27 -11.13
C ALA A 41 -1.17 10.59 -10.41
N LEU A 42 -1.55 11.10 -9.23
CA LEU A 42 -2.75 10.73 -8.49
C LEU A 42 -3.66 11.95 -8.30
N HIS A 43 -4.96 11.71 -8.16
CA HIS A 43 -5.90 12.75 -7.76
C HIS A 43 -5.58 13.23 -6.32
N ASP A 44 -5.63 14.53 -6.05
CA ASP A 44 -5.24 15.15 -4.77
C ASP A 44 -5.96 14.57 -3.53
N SER A 45 -7.13 13.96 -3.72
CA SER A 45 -7.87 13.30 -2.64
C SER A 45 -7.35 11.90 -2.29
N VAL A 46 -6.37 11.36 -3.00
CA VAL A 46 -5.83 10.03 -2.76
C VAL A 46 -4.71 10.13 -1.72
N PRO A 47 -4.91 9.61 -0.51
CA PRO A 47 -3.83 9.55 0.45
C PRO A 47 -2.75 8.59 -0.05
N PHE A 48 -1.53 9.10 -0.22
CA PHE A 48 -0.39 8.32 -0.69
C PHE A 48 0.92 8.90 -0.17
N VAL A 49 1.87 8.01 0.14
CA VAL A 49 3.25 8.38 0.47
C VAL A 49 4.17 7.46 -0.34
N ALA A 50 5.02 8.01 -1.19
CA ALA A 50 5.98 7.22 -1.96
C ALA A 50 7.02 6.55 -1.05
N PRO A 51 7.63 5.43 -1.47
CA PRO A 51 8.62 4.73 -0.65
C PRO A 51 9.77 5.65 -0.20
N SER A 52 10.29 6.50 -1.06
CA SER A 52 11.32 7.50 -0.74
C SER A 52 10.92 8.50 0.36
N ALA A 53 9.62 8.76 0.53
CA ALA A 53 9.06 9.68 1.52
C ALA A 53 8.61 8.98 2.83
N VAL A 54 8.70 7.65 2.92
CA VAL A 54 8.36 6.92 4.14
C VAL A 54 9.33 7.25 5.26
N HIS A 55 8.78 7.66 6.42
CA HIS A 55 9.53 8.01 7.62
C HIS A 55 10.56 6.94 8.02
N GLU A 56 11.75 7.37 8.48
CA GLU A 56 12.90 6.48 8.75
C GLU A 56 12.65 5.45 9.86
N ALA A 57 11.72 5.71 10.77
CA ALA A 57 11.30 4.76 11.80
C ALA A 57 10.77 3.43 11.23
N TYR A 58 10.29 3.43 9.97
CA TYR A 58 9.79 2.23 9.32
C TYR A 58 10.89 1.50 8.56
N SER A 59 11.03 0.23 8.88
CA SER A 59 11.92 -0.72 8.19
C SER A 59 11.23 -1.48 7.06
N HIS A 60 9.89 -1.58 7.12
CA HIS A 60 9.08 -2.25 6.14
C HIS A 60 7.90 -1.36 5.72
N ALA A 61 7.47 -1.49 4.47
CA ALA A 61 6.28 -0.83 3.95
C ALA A 61 5.47 -1.81 3.09
N PHE A 62 4.15 -1.80 3.27
CA PHE A 62 3.22 -2.66 2.57
C PHE A 62 2.27 -1.78 1.77
N TYR A 63 2.51 -1.70 0.47
CA TYR A 63 1.64 -0.98 -0.45
C TYR A 63 0.59 -1.92 -0.98
N VAL A 64 -0.66 -1.46 -1.00
CA VAL A 64 -1.78 -2.20 -1.60
C VAL A 64 -2.56 -1.25 -2.49
N ASN A 65 -2.56 -1.54 -3.79
CA ASN A 65 -3.44 -0.86 -4.72
C ASN A 65 -4.83 -1.52 -4.61
N VAL A 66 -5.79 -0.81 -4.02
CA VAL A 66 -7.17 -1.29 -3.82
C VAL A 66 -8.13 -0.85 -4.92
N SER A 67 -7.62 -0.40 -6.07
CA SER A 67 -8.40 0.01 -7.24
C SER A 67 -9.28 -1.09 -7.82
N PHE A 68 -10.35 -0.69 -8.47
CA PHE A 68 -11.31 -1.58 -9.11
C PHE A 68 -10.97 -1.79 -10.58
N TYR A 69 -10.33 -0.80 -11.19
CA TYR A 69 -9.96 -0.77 -12.60
C TYR A 69 -8.48 -0.50 -12.79
N GLY A 70 -8.01 -0.55 -14.04
CA GLY A 70 -6.61 -0.35 -14.38
C GLY A 70 -5.77 -1.61 -14.18
N ASP A 71 -4.61 -1.65 -14.82
CA ASP A 71 -3.74 -2.82 -14.80
C ASP A 71 -3.06 -3.00 -13.44
N ALA A 72 -2.72 -1.90 -12.76
CA ALA A 72 -2.06 -1.90 -11.45
C ALA A 72 -2.92 -2.40 -10.28
N ARG A 73 -4.24 -2.50 -10.49
CA ARG A 73 -5.20 -2.84 -9.44
C ARG A 73 -4.83 -4.11 -8.69
N GLN A 74 -5.20 -4.15 -7.42
CA GLN A 74 -5.22 -5.39 -6.63
C GLN A 74 -3.86 -6.07 -6.55
N LYS A 75 -2.81 -5.25 -6.53
CA LYS A 75 -1.41 -5.64 -6.33
C LYS A 75 -0.94 -5.23 -4.96
N MET A 76 0.00 -6.00 -4.45
CA MET A 76 0.67 -5.74 -3.20
C MET A 76 2.18 -5.70 -3.41
N TRP A 77 2.83 -4.72 -2.76
CA TRP A 77 4.28 -4.63 -2.65
C TRP A 77 4.64 -4.70 -1.18
N VAL A 78 5.47 -5.68 -0.82
CA VAL A 78 6.08 -5.79 0.48
C VAL A 78 7.52 -5.34 0.34
N LEU A 79 7.83 -4.17 0.89
CA LEU A 79 9.14 -3.54 0.79
C LEU A 79 9.88 -3.65 2.11
N GLU A 80 11.20 -3.85 2.01
CA GLU A 80 12.14 -3.74 3.13
C GLU A 80 13.15 -2.63 2.80
N ARG A 81 13.47 -1.81 3.79
CA ARG A 81 14.46 -0.75 3.66
C ARG A 81 15.85 -1.39 3.54
N LYS A 82 16.61 -1.01 2.50
CA LYS A 82 17.99 -1.45 2.24
C LYS A 82 18.88 -0.22 2.07
N GLY A 83 19.68 0.08 3.09
CA GLY A 83 20.45 1.33 3.13
C GLY A 83 19.52 2.54 3.10
N THR A 84 19.72 3.43 2.13
CA THR A 84 18.85 4.61 1.91
C THR A 84 17.64 4.33 1.00
N GLY A 85 17.55 3.14 0.40
CA GLY A 85 16.50 2.76 -0.55
C GLY A 85 15.60 1.62 -0.07
N TRP A 86 14.88 1.04 -1.02
CA TRP A 86 13.91 -0.04 -0.80
C TRP A 86 14.13 -1.18 -1.80
N ASP A 87 13.86 -2.41 -1.37
CA ASP A 87 13.77 -3.59 -2.23
C ASP A 87 12.50 -4.37 -1.89
N LEU A 88 12.04 -5.22 -2.82
CA LEU A 88 10.98 -6.20 -2.56
C LEU A 88 11.47 -7.22 -1.53
N ALA A 89 10.90 -7.16 -0.32
CA ALA A 89 11.15 -8.14 0.74
C ALA A 89 10.54 -9.51 0.42
N MET A 90 9.56 -9.54 -0.49
CA MET A 90 8.83 -10.74 -0.85
C MET A 90 8.43 -10.75 -2.32
N ARG A 91 8.57 -11.93 -2.93
CA ARG A 91 8.18 -12.25 -4.31
C ARG A 91 7.46 -13.60 -4.29
N ASP A 92 6.24 -13.69 -4.84
CA ASP A 92 5.57 -14.98 -5.03
C ASP A 92 6.16 -15.65 -6.27
N GLU A 93 7.25 -16.39 -6.07
CA GLU A 93 8.00 -17.05 -7.15
C GLU A 93 7.11 -17.97 -8.00
N ALA A 94 6.14 -18.65 -7.38
CA ALA A 94 5.21 -19.51 -8.08
C ALA A 94 4.26 -18.71 -8.98
N PHE A 95 3.81 -17.54 -8.53
CA PHE A 95 3.05 -16.61 -9.36
C PHE A 95 3.90 -16.13 -10.55
N TRP A 96 5.10 -15.61 -10.31
CA TRP A 96 5.94 -15.02 -11.37
C TRP A 96 6.43 -16.04 -12.39
N THR A 97 6.80 -17.25 -11.95
CA THR A 97 7.15 -18.37 -12.84
C THR A 97 6.01 -18.70 -13.81
N ARG A 98 4.75 -18.72 -13.34
CA ARG A 98 3.59 -19.01 -14.20
C ARG A 98 3.29 -17.90 -15.22
N HIS A 99 3.71 -16.67 -14.95
CA HIS A 99 3.44 -15.51 -15.80
C HIS A 99 4.65 -15.11 -16.66
N GLY A 100 5.76 -15.85 -16.59
CA GLY A 100 6.90 -15.71 -17.50
C GLY A 100 7.63 -14.37 -17.41
N GLY A 101 7.68 -13.75 -16.23
CA GLY A 101 8.32 -12.45 -16.02
C GLY A 101 9.03 -12.34 -14.68
N GLU A 102 9.87 -11.32 -14.55
CA GLU A 102 10.51 -10.95 -13.29
C GLU A 102 9.52 -10.28 -12.34
N ALA A 103 9.76 -10.41 -11.04
CA ALA A 103 8.88 -9.88 -10.01
C ALA A 103 8.89 -8.36 -9.97
N ALA A 104 7.88 -7.73 -10.57
CA ALA A 104 7.66 -6.28 -10.45
C ALA A 104 6.98 -5.91 -9.12
N TYR A 105 6.13 -6.78 -8.58
CA TYR A 105 5.46 -6.60 -7.29
C TYR A 105 5.44 -7.93 -6.53
N SER A 106 4.98 -7.94 -5.29
CA SER A 106 5.05 -9.16 -4.48
C SER A 106 4.06 -10.22 -4.99
N PHE A 107 2.76 -9.92 -4.99
CA PHE A 107 1.69 -10.84 -5.42
C PHE A 107 0.33 -10.13 -5.58
N PRO A 108 -0.64 -10.73 -6.30
CA PRO A 108 -2.00 -10.21 -6.38
C PRO A 108 -2.78 -10.44 -5.08
N VAL A 109 -3.69 -9.52 -4.77
CA VAL A 109 -4.56 -9.55 -3.59
C VAL A 109 -6.03 -9.37 -3.98
N SER A 110 -6.95 -9.45 -3.02
CA SER A 110 -8.35 -9.07 -3.22
C SER A 110 -8.83 -8.17 -2.09
N SER A 111 -9.06 -6.90 -2.40
CA SER A 111 -9.55 -5.87 -1.49
C SER A 111 -11.09 -5.87 -1.41
N GLY A 112 -11.63 -5.01 -0.56
CA GLY A 112 -13.05 -4.83 -0.30
C GLY A 112 -13.82 -4.35 -1.51
N ALA A 113 -15.00 -4.95 -1.73
CA ALA A 113 -15.98 -4.52 -2.70
C ALA A 113 -17.31 -4.19 -2.01
N LEU A 114 -18.19 -3.50 -2.71
CA LEU A 114 -19.60 -3.43 -2.30
C LEU A 114 -20.26 -4.78 -2.59
N HIS A 115 -20.99 -5.31 -1.61
CA HIS A 115 -21.80 -6.52 -1.78
C HIS A 115 -23.26 -6.16 -1.52
N GLN A 116 -24.10 -6.30 -2.54
CA GLN A 116 -25.52 -5.95 -2.45
C GLN A 116 -26.19 -6.71 -1.30
N GLY A 117 -26.91 -5.98 -0.45
CA GLY A 117 -27.60 -6.55 0.71
C GLY A 117 -26.71 -6.83 1.93
N ASN A 118 -25.40 -6.56 1.87
CA ASN A 118 -24.50 -6.73 3.01
C ASN A 118 -23.94 -5.38 3.50
N SER A 119 -24.58 -4.80 4.50
CA SER A 119 -24.19 -3.52 5.11
C SER A 119 -22.85 -3.54 5.87
N ARG A 120 -22.28 -4.74 6.07
CA ARG A 120 -20.94 -4.91 6.67
C ARG A 120 -19.83 -5.00 5.63
N ALA A 121 -20.19 -5.08 4.35
CA ALA A 121 -19.24 -5.10 3.25
C ALA A 121 -19.03 -3.69 2.70
N GLY A 122 -17.80 -3.38 2.32
CA GLY A 122 -17.51 -2.14 1.61
C GLY A 122 -16.11 -2.12 1.02
N PRO A 123 -15.79 -1.06 0.27
CA PRO A 123 -14.43 -0.81 -0.20
C PRO A 123 -13.44 -0.81 0.96
N THR A 124 -12.26 -1.39 0.73
CA THR A 124 -11.14 -1.21 1.66
C THR A 124 -10.82 0.29 1.77
N PRO A 125 -10.63 0.84 2.98
CA PRO A 125 -10.32 2.25 3.13
C PRO A 125 -8.95 2.58 2.53
N ASN A 126 -8.86 3.72 1.85
CA ASN A 126 -7.58 4.30 1.47
C ASN A 126 -6.95 5.00 2.69
N GLY A 127 -5.62 4.99 2.75
CA GLY A 127 -4.86 5.73 3.74
C GLY A 127 -3.52 5.09 4.09
N ILE A 128 -2.80 5.80 4.95
CA ILE A 128 -1.58 5.39 5.61
C ILE A 128 -1.94 4.92 7.02
N PHE A 129 -1.52 3.70 7.38
CA PHE A 129 -1.89 3.06 8.63
C PHE A 129 -0.68 2.36 9.27
N ASN A 130 -0.59 2.43 10.60
CA ASN A 130 0.26 1.52 11.35
C ASN A 130 -0.39 0.13 11.44
N VAL A 131 0.43 -0.87 11.77
CA VAL A 131 -0.07 -2.14 12.30
C VAL A 131 -0.80 -1.88 13.62
N ASP A 132 -1.98 -2.45 13.79
CA ASP A 132 -2.70 -2.44 15.07
C ASP A 132 -1.98 -3.34 16.07
N GLU A 133 -1.28 -2.72 17.01
CA GLU A 133 -0.39 -3.30 17.98
C GLU A 133 -1.09 -3.91 19.20
N ARG A 134 -2.40 -3.69 19.32
CA ARG A 134 -3.19 -4.13 20.47
C ARG A 134 -3.21 -5.65 20.62
N SER A 135 -3.21 -6.14 21.85
CA SER A 135 -3.02 -7.56 22.15
C SER A 135 -4.19 -8.40 21.60
N GLN A 136 -5.38 -7.81 21.56
CA GLN A 136 -6.59 -8.41 21.02
C GLN A 136 -6.59 -8.51 19.48
N ARG A 137 -5.61 -7.87 18.81
CA ARG A 137 -5.49 -7.77 17.35
C ARG A 137 -4.45 -8.72 16.76
N TYR A 138 -3.77 -9.49 17.59
CA TYR A 138 -2.92 -10.57 17.12
C TYR A 138 -3.74 -11.81 16.71
N ARG A 139 -3.51 -12.35 15.51
CA ARG A 139 -4.17 -13.55 14.99
C ARG A 139 -3.20 -14.46 14.25
N SER A 140 -2.81 -15.54 14.90
CA SER A 140 -2.05 -16.65 14.30
C SER A 140 -2.98 -17.85 14.07
N GLY A 141 -3.37 -18.10 12.81
CA GLY A 141 -4.26 -19.19 12.41
C GLY A 141 -5.68 -18.73 12.05
N TRP A 142 -6.62 -19.66 12.01
CA TRP A 142 -8.01 -19.39 11.63
C TRP A 142 -8.77 -18.73 12.79
N GLY A 143 -8.99 -17.42 12.72
CA GLY A 143 -9.68 -16.65 13.77
C GLY A 143 -11.11 -16.25 13.44
N SER A 144 -11.47 -16.22 12.16
CA SER A 144 -12.82 -15.93 11.67
C SER A 144 -13.07 -16.69 10.37
N PRO A 145 -14.34 -16.97 10.01
CA PRO A 145 -14.65 -17.71 8.78
C PRO A 145 -13.96 -17.10 7.55
N GLY A 146 -13.05 -17.86 6.94
CA GLY A 146 -12.31 -17.42 5.75
C GLY A 146 -11.12 -16.49 6.01
N MET A 147 -10.69 -16.31 7.26
CA MET A 147 -9.53 -15.51 7.66
C MET A 147 -8.46 -16.38 8.33
N TYR A 148 -7.42 -16.75 7.58
CA TYR A 148 -6.24 -17.46 8.07
C TYR A 148 -5.09 -16.49 8.30
N LYS A 149 -4.65 -16.35 9.55
CA LYS A 149 -3.68 -15.36 10.03
C LYS A 149 -4.10 -13.93 9.65
N ALA A 150 -4.04 -12.99 10.58
CA ALA A 150 -4.49 -11.65 10.26
C ALA A 150 -3.64 -10.59 10.94
N VAL A 151 -3.36 -9.53 10.19
CA VAL A 151 -2.73 -8.32 10.68
C VAL A 151 -3.68 -7.16 10.41
N TYR A 152 -4.14 -6.52 11.48
CA TYR A 152 -5.12 -5.44 11.41
C TYR A 152 -4.43 -4.10 11.19
N ILE A 153 -5.12 -3.21 10.50
CA ILE A 153 -4.70 -1.81 10.40
C ILE A 153 -5.19 -1.06 11.63
N ASP A 154 -4.38 -0.13 12.12
CA ASP A 154 -4.75 0.76 13.21
C ASP A 154 -5.67 1.87 12.68
N LEU A 155 -6.98 1.60 12.70
CA LEU A 155 -8.01 2.51 12.23
C LEU A 155 -9.25 2.42 13.10
N HIS A 156 -9.82 3.58 13.43
CA HIS A 156 -11.18 3.71 13.93
C HIS A 156 -11.99 4.58 12.98
N TYR A 157 -13.26 4.23 12.80
CA TYR A 157 -14.19 5.08 12.05
C TYR A 157 -14.59 6.30 12.89
N ASN A 158 -15.11 7.35 12.25
CA ASN A 158 -15.57 8.56 12.93
C ASN A 158 -16.67 8.29 13.98
N SER A 159 -17.34 7.13 13.90
CA SER A 159 -18.28 6.67 14.91
C SER A 159 -17.62 6.12 16.19
N GLY A 160 -16.29 6.13 16.30
CA GLY A 160 -15.53 5.48 17.37
C GLY A 160 -15.45 3.96 17.23
N ARG A 161 -16.09 3.37 16.22
CA ARG A 161 -16.03 1.93 15.96
C ARG A 161 -14.64 1.56 15.45
N VAL A 162 -14.01 0.58 16.09
CA VAL A 162 -12.73 0.05 15.63
C VAL A 162 -12.89 -0.66 14.28
N SER A 163 -11.96 -0.44 13.36
CA SER A 163 -11.96 -1.08 12.05
C SER A 163 -11.84 -2.61 12.17
N GLY A 164 -12.56 -3.31 11.29
CA GLY A 164 -12.41 -4.76 11.10
C GLY A 164 -11.40 -5.12 10.00
N VAL A 165 -10.81 -4.11 9.34
CA VAL A 165 -9.95 -4.29 8.17
C VAL A 165 -8.61 -4.91 8.58
N ALA A 166 -8.26 -6.00 7.90
CA ALA A 166 -7.00 -6.70 8.06
C ALA A 166 -6.45 -7.15 6.71
N MET A 167 -5.14 -7.37 6.67
CA MET A 167 -4.52 -8.25 5.69
C MET A 167 -4.56 -9.69 6.22
N HIS A 168 -5.03 -10.64 5.42
CA HIS A 168 -5.16 -12.02 5.86
C HIS A 168 -5.11 -13.04 4.71
N GLY A 169 -4.73 -14.27 5.04
CA GLY A 169 -4.86 -15.43 4.16
C GLY A 169 -6.32 -15.82 4.00
N THR A 170 -6.71 -16.30 2.83
CA THR A 170 -8.09 -16.72 2.54
C THR A 170 -8.20 -18.20 2.20
N THR A 171 -9.41 -18.74 2.13
CA THR A 171 -9.61 -20.15 1.75
C THR A 171 -9.30 -20.38 0.28
N TYR A 172 -8.83 -21.58 -0.07
CA TYR A 172 -8.47 -21.96 -1.44
C TYR A 172 -9.54 -21.62 -2.48
N GLY A 173 -10.83 -21.83 -2.16
CA GLY A 173 -11.96 -21.49 -3.05
C GLY A 173 -12.11 -19.99 -3.36
N ARG A 174 -11.35 -19.11 -2.70
CA ARG A 174 -11.31 -17.67 -2.96
C ARG A 174 -10.05 -17.22 -3.70
N TYR A 175 -9.11 -18.11 -4.00
CA TYR A 175 -7.87 -17.75 -4.71
C TYR A 175 -8.14 -17.23 -6.13
N SER A 176 -9.17 -17.75 -6.79
CA SER A 176 -9.65 -17.25 -8.09
C SER A 176 -10.20 -15.82 -8.05
N ALA A 177 -10.30 -15.20 -6.87
CA ALA A 177 -10.66 -13.80 -6.71
C ALA A 177 -9.48 -12.86 -6.44
N LEU A 178 -8.26 -13.37 -6.31
CA LEU A 178 -7.07 -12.51 -6.25
C LEU A 178 -6.87 -11.81 -7.60
N GLY A 179 -6.46 -10.54 -7.57
CA GLY A 179 -6.41 -9.65 -8.74
C GLY A 179 -7.72 -8.89 -9.02
N ARG A 180 -8.76 -9.05 -8.18
CA ARG A 180 -10.02 -8.29 -8.27
C ARG A 180 -10.58 -7.94 -6.87
N PRO A 181 -11.28 -6.81 -6.72
CA PRO A 181 -11.98 -6.49 -5.48
C PRO A 181 -13.14 -7.47 -5.28
N ALA A 182 -13.16 -8.16 -4.14
CA ALA A 182 -14.18 -9.19 -3.82
C ALA A 182 -14.34 -9.47 -2.32
N SER A 183 -13.57 -8.78 -1.48
CA SER A 183 -13.63 -8.92 -0.02
C SER A 183 -14.75 -8.07 0.60
N HIS A 184 -14.97 -8.22 1.90
CA HIS A 184 -15.91 -7.40 2.67
C HIS A 184 -15.25 -6.14 3.29
N GLY A 185 -14.01 -5.82 2.90
CA GLY A 185 -13.25 -4.67 3.40
C GLY A 185 -11.79 -4.98 3.70
N CYS A 186 -11.45 -6.25 3.94
CA CYS A 186 -10.08 -6.73 4.16
C CYS A 186 -9.26 -6.81 2.87
N VAL A 187 -7.96 -7.04 3.01
CA VAL A 187 -7.07 -7.42 1.91
C VAL A 187 -6.79 -8.91 2.03
N ARG A 188 -7.26 -9.69 1.06
CA ARG A 188 -7.07 -11.14 1.01
C ARG A 188 -5.85 -11.50 0.18
N MET A 189 -5.13 -12.51 0.63
CA MET A 189 -4.05 -13.17 -0.11
C MET A 189 -4.13 -14.68 0.07
N THR A 190 -3.25 -15.44 -0.59
CA THR A 190 -3.11 -16.88 -0.33
C THR A 190 -2.63 -17.13 1.11
N CYS A 191 -2.91 -18.30 1.67
CA CYS A 191 -2.39 -18.67 2.99
C CYS A 191 -0.86 -18.68 2.99
N GLU A 192 -0.25 -19.16 1.90
CA GLU A 192 1.19 -19.22 1.70
C GLU A 192 1.81 -17.81 1.73
N ASN A 193 1.19 -16.85 1.06
CA ASN A 193 1.68 -15.46 1.08
C ASN A 193 1.47 -14.83 2.46
N MET A 194 0.36 -15.14 3.14
CA MET A 194 0.12 -14.67 4.49
C MET A 194 1.10 -15.27 5.51
N ASP A 195 1.57 -16.51 5.31
CA ASP A 195 2.58 -17.11 6.17
C ASP A 195 3.87 -16.30 6.15
N VAL A 196 4.32 -15.87 4.96
CA VAL A 196 5.50 -15.04 4.79
C VAL A 196 5.28 -13.63 5.37
N VAL A 197 4.16 -12.96 5.05
CA VAL A 197 3.82 -11.64 5.62
C VAL A 197 3.78 -11.69 7.15
N HIS A 198 3.18 -12.72 7.72
CA HIS A 198 3.10 -12.88 9.17
C HIS A 198 4.47 -13.19 9.78
N ALA A 199 5.35 -13.93 9.08
CA ALA A 199 6.71 -14.21 9.55
C ALA A 199 7.60 -12.96 9.48
N ILE A 200 7.41 -12.07 8.49
CA ILE A 200 8.08 -10.76 8.43
C ILE A 200 7.70 -9.94 9.67
N LEU A 201 6.40 -9.81 9.95
CA LEU A 201 5.89 -8.96 11.04
C LEU A 201 6.10 -9.57 12.44
N HIS A 202 6.08 -10.90 12.53
CA HIS A 202 6.19 -11.67 13.76
C HIS A 202 7.23 -12.79 13.60
N PRO A 203 8.52 -12.46 13.45
CA PRO A 203 9.57 -13.44 13.21
C PRO A 203 9.69 -14.41 14.38
N GLY A 204 9.70 -15.71 14.08
CA GLY A 204 9.67 -16.76 15.12
C GLY A 204 8.39 -16.75 15.98
N GLY A 205 7.34 -16.04 15.56
CA GLY A 205 6.12 -15.82 16.36
C GLY A 205 6.26 -14.74 17.43
N ALA A 206 7.37 -13.99 17.43
CA ALA A 206 7.61 -12.91 18.37
C ALA A 206 6.59 -11.77 18.21
N ARG A 207 6.16 -11.20 19.33
CA ARG A 207 5.11 -10.18 19.37
C ARG A 207 5.58 -9.01 20.20
N ARG A 208 5.17 -7.81 19.79
CA ARG A 208 5.44 -6.57 20.52
C ARG A 208 6.90 -6.50 20.95
N GLU A 209 7.17 -6.24 22.22
CA GLU A 209 8.51 -6.08 22.78
C GLU A 209 9.46 -7.25 22.47
N ASP A 210 8.93 -8.46 22.22
CA ASP A 210 9.74 -9.62 21.84
C ASP A 210 10.17 -9.59 20.35
N SER A 211 9.50 -8.78 19.52
CA SER A 211 9.76 -8.68 18.08
C SER A 211 10.90 -7.69 17.80
N PRO A 212 11.85 -8.06 16.91
CA PRO A 212 12.89 -7.12 16.46
C PRO A 212 12.32 -5.93 15.66
N LEU A 213 11.07 -6.03 15.20
CA LEU A 213 10.37 -4.94 14.54
C LEU A 213 9.66 -4.00 15.53
N TRP A 214 9.72 -4.25 16.83
CA TRP A 214 9.09 -3.36 17.80
C TRP A 214 9.94 -2.14 18.08
N GLY A 215 9.31 -0.97 18.07
CA GLY A 215 9.98 0.27 18.37
C GLY A 215 9.03 1.46 18.31
N GLU A 216 9.60 2.62 18.55
CA GLU A 216 8.89 3.87 18.42
C GLU A 216 8.64 4.19 16.92
N VAL A 217 7.40 4.51 16.59
CA VAL A 217 6.95 4.90 15.25
C VAL A 217 6.04 6.13 15.34
N PRO A 218 5.93 6.93 14.27
CA PRO A 218 4.90 7.96 14.17
C PRO A 218 3.51 7.39 14.45
N ARG A 219 2.66 8.13 15.16
CA ARG A 219 1.23 7.81 15.27
C ARG A 219 0.41 8.72 14.37
N TYR A 220 -0.57 8.13 13.71
CA TYR A 220 -1.47 8.84 12.79
C TYR A 220 -2.84 9.14 13.42
N PHE A 221 -2.87 9.37 14.73
CA PHE A 221 -4.04 9.77 15.51
C PHE A 221 -3.61 10.61 16.73
N THR A 222 -4.47 11.52 17.22
CA THR A 222 -4.09 12.46 18.30
C THR A 222 -4.29 11.87 19.69
N SER A 223 -5.31 11.03 19.89
CA SER A 223 -5.62 10.41 21.18
C SER A 223 -4.44 9.59 21.74
N ALA A 224 -4.34 9.43 23.06
CA ALA A 224 -3.30 8.61 23.67
C ALA A 224 -3.37 7.14 23.18
N PRO A 225 -2.23 6.49 22.89
CA PRO A 225 -2.21 5.07 22.58
C PRO A 225 -2.45 4.25 23.85
N GLU A 226 -3.40 3.31 23.78
CA GLU A 226 -3.67 2.35 24.85
C GLU A 226 -3.75 0.93 24.28
N ASP A 227 -3.40 -0.07 25.11
CA ASP A 227 -3.67 -1.49 24.85
C ASP A 227 -5.13 -1.86 25.19
N SER A 228 -6.05 -1.08 24.64
CA SER A 228 -7.49 -1.22 24.87
C SER A 228 -8.24 -1.07 23.55
N MET A 229 -9.45 -1.63 23.50
CA MET A 229 -10.34 -1.44 22.34
C MET A 229 -11.05 -0.07 22.35
N SER A 230 -10.68 0.82 23.29
CA SER A 230 -11.19 2.19 23.38
C SER A 230 -10.97 2.95 22.07
N ALA A 231 -11.92 3.84 21.76
CA ALA A 231 -11.89 4.63 20.55
C ALA A 231 -10.62 5.48 20.47
N ARG A 232 -9.91 5.39 19.35
CA ARG A 232 -8.84 6.35 18.99
C ARG A 232 -9.46 7.45 18.12
N SER A 233 -8.98 8.68 18.23
CA SER A 233 -9.55 9.85 17.55
C SER A 233 -8.48 10.76 16.94
N GLY A 234 -8.90 11.66 16.04
CA GLY A 234 -8.00 12.60 15.36
C GLY A 234 -7.11 11.95 14.31
N TYR A 235 -7.64 10.97 13.57
CA TYR A 235 -6.88 10.28 12.53
C TYR A 235 -6.50 11.21 11.37
N VAL A 236 -5.25 11.12 10.94
CA VAL A 236 -4.83 11.55 9.59
C VAL A 236 -4.57 10.29 8.76
N ARG A 237 -4.82 10.36 7.46
CA ARG A 237 -4.70 9.20 6.56
C ARG A 237 -3.80 9.43 5.37
N ASP A 238 -3.34 10.66 5.17
CA ASP A 238 -2.48 11.12 4.09
C ASP A 238 -0.98 10.90 4.36
N GLY A 239 -0.63 10.39 5.54
CA GLY A 239 0.75 10.19 5.96
C GLY A 239 1.38 11.43 6.62
N SER A 240 0.62 12.53 6.76
CA SER A 240 1.04 13.70 7.50
C SER A 240 1.42 13.33 8.93
N LEU A 241 2.58 13.77 9.37
CA LEU A 241 3.03 13.61 10.75
C LEU A 241 2.21 14.51 11.67
N GLN A 242 1.83 14.01 12.84
CA GLN A 242 1.10 14.78 13.83
C GLN A 242 2.02 15.25 14.95
N TYR A 243 1.73 16.41 15.53
CA TYR A 243 2.55 17.02 16.58
C TYR A 243 1.67 17.39 17.79
N ASP A 244 2.26 17.39 18.98
CA ASP A 244 1.62 17.92 20.18
C ASP A 244 1.64 19.47 20.21
N GLU A 245 1.04 20.05 21.24
CA GLU A 245 0.99 21.52 21.44
C GLU A 245 2.39 22.14 21.62
N SER A 246 3.40 21.34 21.99
CA SER A 246 4.79 21.77 22.15
C SER A 246 5.61 21.58 20.87
N GLY A 247 4.99 21.09 19.78
CA GLY A 247 5.66 20.83 18.51
C GLY A 247 6.46 19.52 18.46
N ASN A 248 6.30 18.63 19.44
CA ASN A 248 6.95 17.32 19.39
C ASN A 248 6.16 16.36 18.51
N LEU A 249 6.85 15.54 17.74
CA LEU A 249 6.24 14.49 16.93
C LEU A 249 5.45 13.53 17.83
N LEU A 250 4.19 13.29 17.48
CA LEU A 250 3.39 12.27 18.14
C LEU A 250 3.86 10.88 17.69
N THR A 251 4.33 10.11 18.66
CA THR A 251 4.79 8.74 18.46
C THR A 251 4.00 7.74 19.32
N LYS A 252 4.27 6.46 19.08
CA LYS A 252 3.82 5.31 19.88
C LYS A 252 4.79 4.15 19.73
N MET A 253 4.79 3.22 20.67
CA MET A 253 5.37 1.90 20.45
C MET A 253 4.50 1.11 19.46
N GLY A 254 5.13 0.46 18.50
CA GLY A 254 4.46 -0.29 17.44
C GLY A 254 5.43 -1.12 16.62
N TYR A 255 4.90 -1.81 15.61
CA TYR A 255 5.73 -2.48 14.62
C TYR A 255 6.27 -1.44 13.63
N LYS A 256 7.57 -1.52 13.31
CA LYS A 256 8.28 -0.72 12.31
C LYS A 256 7.91 -1.11 10.88
N ALA A 257 6.61 -1.21 10.63
CA ALA A 257 5.96 -1.55 9.38
C ALA A 257 4.80 -0.57 9.10
N LEU A 258 4.81 0.03 7.92
CA LEU A 258 3.78 0.97 7.46
C LEU A 258 2.88 0.31 6.41
N PHE A 259 1.57 0.51 6.49
CA PHE A 259 0.63 0.07 5.46
C PHE A 259 0.11 1.28 4.67
N VAL A 260 0.17 1.20 3.35
CA VAL A 260 -0.30 2.25 2.43
C VAL A 260 -1.34 1.64 1.50
N PHE A 261 -2.61 1.96 1.73
CA PHE A 261 -3.72 1.51 0.88
C PHE A 261 -4.16 2.66 0.00
N PHE A 262 -4.05 2.50 -1.31
CA PHE A 262 -4.28 3.59 -2.27
C PHE A 262 -5.06 3.10 -3.49
N ARG A 263 -5.49 4.05 -4.31
CA ARG A 263 -6.17 3.80 -5.59
C ARG A 263 -5.63 4.74 -6.65
N ASP A 264 -5.42 4.23 -7.85
CA ASP A 264 -4.94 4.96 -9.03
C ASP A 264 -5.93 4.92 -10.21
N ASP A 265 -7.20 4.64 -9.92
CA ASP A 265 -8.29 4.51 -10.91
C ASP A 265 -9.36 5.61 -10.77
N PHE A 266 -8.92 6.83 -10.46
CA PHE A 266 -9.77 8.03 -10.39
C PHE A 266 -9.85 8.78 -11.71
#